data_AF-A0A1M5QY89-F1
#
_entry.id   AF-A0A1M5QY89-F1
#
_cell.length_a   1.000
_cell.length_b   1.000
_cell.length_c   1.000
_cell.angle_alpha   90.00
_cell.angle_beta   90.00
_cell.angle_gamma   90.00
#
_symmetry.space_group_name_H-M   'P 1'
#
loop_
_entity.id
_entity.type
_entity.pdbx_description
1 polymer ?
#
loop_
_entity_poly.entity_id
_entity_poly.type
_entity_poly.pdbx_seq_one_letter_code
_entity_poly.pdbx_strand_id
1 'polypeptide(L)'
;MKTIQPSPLLKWSLLADAIACAPLALLQVTVPDWLARQTAIPASLLTGSGAFLLLYTALLLILASRPVVWKSLIDLIIVGNLGWAIACMGLLVAGPFAATTLGGAYLVLQTLAVVALAVLEWRGLAASIASTRSRDGHARLA
;
A
#
# COMPACT_ATOMS: atom_id res chain seq x y z
N MET A 1 -3.76 -5.39 -21.96
CA MET A 1 -3.98 -5.19 -20.52
C MET A 1 -5.44 -4.82 -20.29
N LYS A 2 -6.12 -5.39 -19.30
CA LYS A 2 -7.55 -5.14 -19.07
C LYS A 2 -7.74 -3.89 -18.20
N THR A 3 -8.56 -2.96 -18.68
CA THR A 3 -8.93 -1.75 -17.92
C THR A 3 -10.23 -1.97 -17.14
N ILE A 4 -10.42 -1.21 -16.08
CA ILE A 4 -11.62 -1.20 -15.24
C ILE A 4 -11.98 0.24 -14.88
N GLN A 5 -13.27 0.46 -14.61
CA GLN A 5 -13.71 1.67 -13.92
C GLN A 5 -13.69 1.43 -12.41
N PRO A 6 -12.86 2.15 -11.65
CA PRO A 6 -12.72 1.91 -10.22
C PRO A 6 -14.01 2.28 -9.49
N SER A 7 -14.49 1.36 -8.65
CA SER A 7 -15.59 1.60 -7.73
C SER A 7 -15.21 2.67 -6.70
N PRO A 8 -16.19 3.33 -6.04
CA PRO A 8 -15.90 4.26 -4.96
C PRO A 8 -15.04 3.62 -3.87
N LEU A 9 -15.31 2.37 -3.50
CA LEU A 9 -14.53 1.63 -2.51
C LEU A 9 -13.05 1.51 -2.92
N LEU A 10 -12.77 1.20 -4.20
CA LEU A 10 -11.39 1.12 -4.69
C LEU A 10 -10.68 2.47 -4.67
N LYS A 11 -11.36 3.57 -5.00
CA LYS A 11 -10.76 4.90 -4.91
C LYS A 11 -10.44 5.28 -3.47
N TRP A 12 -11.36 5.00 -2.55
CA TRP A 12 -11.15 5.27 -1.13
C TRP A 12 -10.05 4.41 -0.51
N SER A 13 -9.93 3.14 -0.91
CA SER A 13 -8.83 2.28 -0.43
C SER A 13 -7.46 2.79 -0.90
N LEU A 14 -7.34 3.19 -2.17
CA LEU A 14 -6.10 3.76 -2.72
C LEU A 14 -5.73 5.09 -2.04
N LEU A 15 -6.72 5.94 -1.75
CA LEU A 15 -6.50 7.18 -1.00
C LEU A 15 -6.09 6.91 0.45
N ALA A 16 -6.73 5.95 1.11
CA ALA A 16 -6.36 5.57 2.47
C ALA A 16 -4.93 5.02 2.55
N ASP A 17 -4.52 4.20 1.57
CA ASP A 17 -3.14 3.71 1.48
C ASP A 17 -2.16 4.88 1.28
N ALA A 18 -2.45 5.78 0.35
CA ALA A 18 -1.61 6.97 0.13
C ALA A 18 -1.47 7.84 1.39
N ILE A 19 -2.56 8.05 2.14
CA ILE A 19 -2.55 8.82 3.39
C ILE A 19 -1.78 8.09 4.48
N ALA A 20 -1.80 6.76 4.52
CA ALA A 20 -1.00 5.98 5.46
C ALA A 20 0.50 6.02 5.10
N CYS A 21 0.82 5.94 3.82
CA CYS A 21 2.20 5.91 3.32
C CYS A 21 2.88 7.28 3.38
N ALA A 22 2.19 8.38 3.05
CA ALA A 22 2.82 9.70 2.91
C ALA A 22 3.55 10.19 4.18
N PRO A 23 2.96 10.12 5.40
CA PRO A 23 3.63 10.54 6.62
C PRO A 23 4.84 9.66 6.94
N LEU A 24 4.73 8.34 6.73
CA LEU A 24 5.85 7.41 6.94
C LEU A 24 7.00 7.71 5.98
N ALA A 25 6.68 7.93 4.71
CA ALA A 25 7.65 8.27 3.67
C ALA A 25 8.39 9.56 4.01
N LEU A 26 7.66 10.61 4.41
CA LEU A 26 8.24 11.89 4.80
C LEU A 26 9.14 11.75 6.03
N LEU A 27 8.68 11.03 7.06
CA LEU A 27 9.46 10.84 8.29
C LEU A 27 10.76 10.06 8.02
N GLN A 28 10.68 8.98 7.22
CA GLN A 28 11.82 8.14 6.86
C GLN A 28 12.87 8.88 6.02
N VAL A 29 12.46 9.83 5.18
CA VAL A 29 13.39 10.62 4.34
C VAL A 29 13.96 11.81 5.08
N THR A 30 13.18 12.47 5.95
CA THR A 30 13.59 13.72 6.60
C THR A 30 14.41 13.52 7.87
N VAL A 31 14.11 12.48 8.66
CA VAL A 31 14.76 12.22 9.95
C VAL A 31 15.20 10.76 10.15
N PRO A 32 15.87 10.13 9.16
CA PRO A 32 16.23 8.71 9.22
C PRO A 32 17.12 8.36 10.42
N ASP A 33 18.11 9.19 10.76
CA ASP A 33 19.03 8.91 11.88
C ASP A 33 18.32 8.94 13.24
N TRP A 34 17.35 9.83 13.40
CA TRP A 34 16.54 9.89 14.61
C TRP A 34 15.68 8.64 14.74
N LEU A 35 14.97 8.26 13.68
CA LEU A 35 14.19 7.02 13.62
C LEU A 35 15.04 5.78 13.87
N ALA A 36 16.25 5.72 13.30
CA ALA A 36 17.17 4.61 13.45
C ALA A 36 17.55 4.40 14.93
N ARG A 37 17.80 5.49 15.66
CA ARG A 37 18.07 5.41 17.11
C ARG A 37 16.87 4.91 17.91
N GLN A 38 15.64 5.26 17.52
CA GLN A 38 14.44 4.84 18.25
C GLN A 38 14.02 3.41 17.94
N THR A 39 14.18 2.97 16.68
CA THR A 39 13.66 1.68 16.18
C THR A 39 14.74 0.61 16.03
N ALA A 40 16.01 0.98 16.19
CA ALA A 40 17.19 0.18 15.83
C ALA A 40 17.28 -0.21 14.35
N ILE A 41 16.37 0.25 13.48
CA ILE A 41 16.39 -0.03 12.04
C ILE A 41 17.48 0.85 11.38
N PRO A 42 18.34 0.31 10.50
CA PRO A 42 19.40 1.08 9.87
C PRO A 42 18.86 2.30 9.11
N ALA A 43 19.50 3.47 9.29
CA ALA A 43 19.12 4.71 8.62
C ALA A 43 19.07 4.56 7.09
N SER A 44 20.01 3.81 6.50
CA SER A 44 20.03 3.51 5.06
C SER A 44 18.80 2.74 4.59
N LEU A 45 18.33 1.78 5.38
CA LEU A 45 17.11 1.03 5.09
C LEU A 45 15.89 1.95 5.18
N LEU A 46 15.81 2.78 6.22
CA LEU A 46 14.73 3.77 6.38
C LEU A 46 14.70 4.77 5.23
N THR A 47 15.82 5.36 4.84
CA THR A 47 15.85 6.31 3.71
C THR A 47 15.47 5.63 2.40
N GLY A 48 15.96 4.41 2.15
CA GLY A 48 15.61 3.64 0.96
C GLY A 48 14.12 3.30 0.91
N SER A 49 13.56 2.80 2.00
CA SER A 49 12.12 2.54 2.10
C SER A 49 11.30 3.83 1.99
N GLY A 50 11.79 4.95 2.51
CA GLY A 50 11.07 6.21 2.51
C GLY A 50 10.97 6.81 1.11
N ALA A 51 12.07 6.76 0.35
CA ALA A 51 12.08 7.13 -1.06
C ALA A 51 11.13 6.25 -1.88
N PHE A 52 11.11 4.94 -1.62
CA PHE A 52 10.15 4.03 -2.25
C PHE A 52 8.69 4.41 -1.90
N LEU A 53 8.39 4.64 -0.62
CA LEU A 53 7.05 5.01 -0.16
C LEU A 53 6.58 6.35 -0.73
N LEU A 54 7.50 7.32 -0.97
CA LEU A 54 7.17 8.58 -1.64
C LEU A 54 6.69 8.32 -3.09
N LEU A 55 7.43 7.51 -3.84
CA LEU A 55 7.05 7.15 -5.21
C LEU A 55 5.75 6.34 -5.24
N TYR A 56 5.60 5.41 -4.30
CA TYR A 56 4.40 4.60 -4.15
C TYR A 56 3.16 5.45 -3.81
N THR A 57 3.29 6.38 -2.87
CA THR A 57 2.24 7.35 -2.52
C THR A 57 1.80 8.15 -3.76
N ALA A 58 2.76 8.65 -4.53
CA ALA A 58 2.47 9.39 -5.76
C ALA A 58 1.69 8.52 -6.77
N LEU A 59 2.11 7.27 -6.96
CA LEU A 59 1.41 6.31 -7.82
C LEU A 59 -0.05 6.09 -7.35
N LEU A 60 -0.27 5.88 -6.06
CA LEU A 60 -1.60 5.66 -5.49
C LEU A 60 -2.52 6.87 -5.70
N LEU A 61 -2.03 8.09 -5.42
CA LEU A 61 -2.79 9.32 -5.65
C LEU A 61 -3.14 9.50 -7.13
N ILE A 62 -2.20 9.22 -8.03
CA ILE A 62 -2.44 9.24 -9.47
C ILE A 62 -3.56 8.26 -9.80
N LEU A 63 -3.48 6.99 -9.38
CA LEU A 63 -4.49 5.98 -9.72
C LEU A 63 -5.86 6.30 -9.12
N ALA A 64 -5.94 6.79 -7.90
CA ALA A 64 -7.18 7.19 -7.25
C ALA A 64 -7.90 8.33 -8.00
N SER A 65 -7.15 9.23 -8.63
CA SER A 65 -7.69 10.35 -9.42
C SER A 65 -8.24 9.93 -10.80
N ARG A 66 -7.89 8.74 -11.30
CA ARG A 66 -8.24 8.35 -12.68
C ARG A 66 -9.67 7.80 -12.80
N PRO A 67 -10.36 8.08 -13.92
CA PRO A 67 -11.67 7.49 -14.20
C PRO A 67 -11.59 6.04 -14.70
N VAL A 68 -10.44 5.63 -15.22
CA VAL A 68 -10.17 4.28 -15.73
C VAL A 68 -8.75 3.90 -15.32
N VAL A 69 -8.58 2.69 -14.80
CA VAL A 69 -7.27 2.17 -14.36
C VAL A 69 -7.03 0.78 -14.93
N TRP A 70 -5.76 0.37 -15.00
CA TRP A 70 -5.40 -0.99 -15.43
C TRP A 70 -5.54 -1.95 -14.25
N LYS A 71 -6.29 -3.05 -14.44
CA LYS A 71 -6.48 -4.08 -13.40
C LYS A 71 -5.14 -4.59 -12.87
N SER A 72 -4.19 -4.82 -13.77
CA SER A 72 -2.85 -5.33 -13.42
C SER A 72 -2.06 -4.40 -12.51
N LEU A 73 -2.27 -3.08 -12.58
CA LEU A 73 -1.63 -2.14 -11.65
C LEU A 73 -2.23 -2.24 -10.25
N ILE A 74 -3.54 -2.44 -10.15
CA ILE A 74 -4.21 -2.68 -8.85
C ILE A 74 -3.78 -4.02 -8.26
N ASP A 75 -3.67 -5.07 -9.08
CA ASP A 75 -3.14 -6.37 -8.63
C ASP A 75 -1.71 -6.23 -8.10
N LEU A 76 -0.86 -5.46 -8.80
CA LEU A 76 0.52 -5.20 -8.38
C LEU A 76 0.58 -4.47 -7.04
N ILE A 77 -0.30 -3.50 -6.81
CA ILE A 77 -0.45 -2.79 -5.53
C ILE A 77 -0.80 -3.77 -4.40
N ILE A 78 -1.83 -4.60 -4.59
CA ILE A 78 -2.27 -5.57 -3.59
C ILE A 78 -1.13 -6.56 -3.25
N VAL A 79 -0.46 -7.11 -4.27
CA VAL A 79 0.66 -8.04 -4.08
C VAL A 79 1.87 -7.33 -3.47
N GLY A 80 2.11 -6.07 -3.84
CA GLY A 80 3.15 -5.22 -3.26
C GLY A 80 2.93 -5.00 -1.77
N ASN A 81 1.70 -4.68 -1.36
CA ASN A 81 1.31 -4.54 0.05
C ASN A 81 1.55 -5.84 0.84
N LEU A 82 1.23 -7.01 0.26
CA LEU A 82 1.56 -8.30 0.88
C LEU A 82 3.06 -8.57 0.93
N GLY A 83 3.81 -8.23 -0.11
CA GLY A 83 5.27 -8.32 -0.14
C GLY A 83 5.92 -7.44 0.94
N TRP A 84 5.39 -6.24 1.16
CA TRP A 84 5.82 -5.34 2.22
C TRP A 84 5.55 -5.94 3.61
N ALA A 85 4.37 -6.52 3.82
CA ALA A 85 4.03 -7.23 5.06
C ALA A 85 5.03 -8.36 5.36
N ILE A 86 5.36 -9.17 4.35
CA ILE A 86 6.33 -10.25 4.46
C ILE A 86 7.72 -9.69 4.80
N ALA A 87 8.14 -8.59 4.17
CA ALA A 87 9.41 -7.94 4.48
C ALA A 87 9.45 -7.43 5.93
N CYS A 88 8.40 -6.76 6.41
CA CYS A 88 8.30 -6.30 7.80
C CYS A 88 8.35 -7.46 8.79
N MET A 89 7.63 -8.55 8.52
CA MET A 89 7.69 -9.77 9.34
C MET A 89 9.07 -10.43 9.31
N GLY A 90 9.73 -10.46 8.16
CA GLY A 90 11.10 -10.93 8.03
C GLY A 90 12.07 -10.12 8.88
N LEU A 91 11.94 -8.79 8.87
CA LEU A 91 12.74 -7.90 9.73
C LEU A 91 12.46 -8.11 11.22
N LEU A 92 11.20 -8.39 11.60
CA LEU A 92 10.83 -8.72 12.98
C LEU A 92 11.45 -10.04 13.47
N VAL A 93 11.47 -11.07 12.62
CA VAL A 93 11.93 -12.42 13.01
C VAL A 93 13.45 -12.54 12.92
N ALA A 94 14.07 -11.96 11.89
CA ALA A 94 15.49 -12.13 11.58
C ALA A 94 16.38 -10.98 12.06
N GLY A 95 15.80 -9.82 12.38
CA GLY A 95 16.55 -8.62 12.75
C GLY A 95 16.65 -8.40 14.26
N PRO A 96 17.65 -7.63 14.72
CA PRO A 96 17.72 -7.19 16.12
C PRO A 96 16.61 -6.18 16.49
N PHE A 97 15.81 -5.75 15.52
CA PHE A 97 14.84 -4.66 15.64
C PHE A 97 13.66 -5.00 16.57
N ALA A 98 13.31 -6.28 16.67
CA ALA A 98 12.31 -6.77 17.62
C ALA A 98 12.75 -6.65 19.09
N ALA A 99 14.05 -6.44 19.35
CA ALA A 99 14.54 -6.20 20.71
C ALA A 99 14.18 -4.81 21.25
N THR A 100 13.70 -3.89 20.39
CA THR A 100 13.20 -2.58 20.81
C THR A 100 11.68 -2.55 20.77
N THR A 101 11.04 -2.02 21.82
CA THR A 101 9.58 -1.89 21.87
C THR A 101 9.05 -1.05 20.70
N LEU A 102 9.76 0.04 20.36
CA LEU A 102 9.36 0.93 19.27
C LEU A 102 9.60 0.33 17.89
N GLY A 103 10.75 -0.33 17.63
CA GLY A 103 11.01 -0.99 16.35
C GLY A 103 10.06 -2.16 16.08
N GLY A 104 9.81 -2.97 17.12
CA GLY A 104 8.80 -4.02 17.08
C GLY A 104 7.41 -3.50 16.75
N ALA A 105 6.93 -2.50 17.52
CA ALA A 105 5.63 -1.88 17.27
C ALA A 105 5.55 -1.23 15.88
N TYR A 106 6.62 -0.58 15.41
CA TYR A 106 6.69 0.05 14.11
C TYR A 106 6.50 -0.93 12.95
N LEU A 107 7.15 -2.10 13.01
CA LEU A 107 7.03 -3.13 11.98
C LEU A 107 5.69 -3.86 12.06
N VAL A 108 5.17 -4.12 13.27
CA VAL A 108 3.84 -4.73 13.46
C VAL A 108 2.73 -3.81 12.93
N LEU A 109 2.76 -2.53 13.28
CA LEU A 109 1.76 -1.56 12.81
C LEU A 109 1.76 -1.45 11.28
N GLN A 110 2.94 -1.39 10.65
CA GLN A 110 3.04 -1.40 9.20
C GLN A 110 2.46 -2.69 8.60
N THR A 111 2.82 -3.85 9.15
CA THR A 111 2.33 -5.15 8.68
C THR A 111 0.81 -5.22 8.71
N LEU A 112 0.20 -4.84 9.84
CA LEU A 112 -1.26 -4.86 9.99
C LEU A 112 -1.94 -3.86 9.05
N ALA A 113 -1.38 -2.66 8.91
CA ALA A 113 -1.93 -1.62 8.04
C ALA A 113 -1.94 -2.06 6.58
N VAL A 114 -0.80 -2.53 6.04
CA VAL A 114 -0.72 -2.92 4.62
C VAL A 114 -1.57 -4.15 4.30
N VAL A 115 -1.72 -5.10 5.23
CA VAL A 115 -2.64 -6.24 5.06
C VAL A 115 -4.09 -5.77 5.02
N ALA A 116 -4.49 -4.88 5.94
CA ALA A 116 -5.85 -4.33 5.94
C ALA A 116 -6.14 -3.55 4.65
N LEU A 117 -5.18 -2.75 4.18
CA LEU A 117 -5.28 -2.01 2.91
C LEU A 117 -5.38 -2.94 1.71
N ALA A 118 -4.53 -3.97 1.63
CA ALA A 118 -4.59 -4.98 0.57
C ALA A 118 -5.97 -5.67 0.49
N VAL A 119 -6.58 -5.97 1.64
CA VAL A 119 -7.94 -6.53 1.68
C VAL A 119 -8.98 -5.52 1.16
N LEU A 120 -8.89 -4.25 1.56
CA LEU A 120 -9.80 -3.21 1.07
C LEU A 120 -9.66 -3.00 -0.44
N GLU A 121 -8.44 -2.95 -0.95
CA GLU A 121 -8.14 -2.82 -2.38
C GLU A 121 -8.65 -4.02 -3.18
N TRP A 122 -8.45 -5.23 -2.66
CA TRP A 122 -8.97 -6.46 -3.27
C TRP A 122 -10.50 -6.44 -3.35
N ARG A 123 -11.18 -6.06 -2.27
CA ARG A 123 -12.64 -5.90 -2.25
C ARG A 123 -13.11 -4.80 -3.20
N GLY A 124 -12.41 -3.66 -3.24
CA GLY A 124 -12.67 -2.56 -4.16
C GLY A 124 -12.52 -2.98 -5.63
N LEU A 125 -11.50 -3.79 -5.93
CA LEU A 125 -11.24 -4.36 -7.24
C LEU A 125 -12.35 -5.35 -7.65
N ALA A 126 -12.74 -6.25 -6.76
CA ALA A 126 -13.83 -7.19 -6.99
C ALA A 126 -15.15 -6.46 -7.31
N ALA A 127 -15.48 -5.42 -6.55
CA ALA A 127 -16.65 -4.57 -6.80
C ALA A 127 -16.58 -3.85 -8.17
N SER A 128 -15.39 -3.37 -8.56
CA SER A 128 -15.16 -2.71 -9.86
C SER A 128 -15.36 -3.66 -11.05
N ILE A 129 -15.00 -4.93 -10.88
CA ILE A 129 -15.18 -5.96 -11.92
C ILE A 129 -16.66 -6.36 -12.03
N ALA A 130 -17.36 -6.49 -10.90
CA ALA A 130 -18.79 -6.84 -10.88
C ALA A 130 -19.66 -5.77 -11.58
N SER A 131 -19.39 -4.48 -11.33
CA SER A 131 -20.10 -3.38 -11.97
C SER A 131 -19.89 -3.35 -13.49
N THR A 132 -18.66 -3.64 -13.95
CA THR A 132 -18.34 -3.72 -15.38
C THR A 132 -19.16 -4.80 -16.08
N ARG A 133 -19.26 -6.01 -15.49
CA ARG A 133 -20.04 -7.12 -16.08
C ARG A 133 -21.54 -6.81 -16.18
N SER A 134 -22.12 -6.18 -15.15
CA SER A 134 -23.53 -5.79 -15.16
C SER A 134 -23.85 -4.84 -16.32
N ARG A 135 -22.96 -3.87 -16.57
CA ARG A 135 -23.14 -2.90 -17.65
C ARG A 135 -23.03 -3.53 -19.04
N ASP A 136 -22.08 -4.45 -19.22
CA ASP A 136 -21.92 -5.19 -20.49
C ASP A 136 -23.11 -6.14 -20.76
N GLY A 137 -23.73 -6.68 -19.70
CA GLY A 137 -24.92 -7.53 -19.81
C GLY A 137 -26.15 -6.77 -20.32
N HIS A 138 -26.43 -5.58 -19.77
CA HIS A 138 -27.54 -4.74 -20.24
C HIS A 138 -27.35 -4.27 -21.68
N ALA A 139 -26.11 -3.92 -22.08
CA ALA A 139 -25.82 -3.49 -23.44
C ALA A 139 -26.00 -4.60 -24.51
N ARG A 140 -26.04 -5.87 -24.10
CA ARG A 140 -26.26 -7.02 -25.01
C ARG A 140 -27.74 -7.40 -25.17
N LEU A 141 -28.61 -6.91 -24.29
CA LEU A 141 -30.05 -7.22 -24.27
C LEU A 141 -30.91 -6.08 -24.83
N ALA A 142 -30.31 -4.93 -25.14
CA ALA A 142 -30.91 -3.79 -25.81
C ALA A 142 -30.57 -3.80 -27.31
#